data_AF-A0A1V5DT96-F1
#
_entry.id   AF-A0A1V5DT96-F1
#
_cell.length_a   1.000
_cell.length_b   1.000
_cell.length_c   1.000
_cell.angle_alpha   90.00
_cell.angle_beta   90.00
_cell.angle_gamma   90.00
#
_symmetry.space_group_name_H-M   'P 1'
#
loop_
_entity.id
_entity.type
_entity.pdbx_description
1 polymer ?
#
loop_
_entity_poly.entity_id
_entity_poly.type
_entity_poly.pdbx_seq_one_letter_code
_entity_poly.pdbx_strand_id
1 'polypeptide(L)'
;MTRQNADHATQAKSLMAETKQIVEKVDAHMNQMAQAMADVTKTSEDTGKIIKTIDEIAFQTNLLALNAAVEAARVGEAGAGFAVVADEVRNLAIRAAEAAKNTSVLIENTLKSVKNGNELTKITHEAFKGNVEISVKVGNIIDEIAAASQEQAQGIQQINIAVSEMDKVTQATAANAEESASAAEEMNAQAGQMKEVVRGLVEVVGGAFNGNGAGCVSKVMGGHAGAVKKSIVAAMKAAKKPKVDRNLIPMKEGEFQDF
;
A
#
# COMPACT_ATOMS: atom_id res chain seq x y z
N MET A 1 13.15 6.30 5.15
CA MET A 1 12.95 5.62 3.86
C MET A 1 12.96 4.10 4.03
N THR A 2 14.08 3.38 4.00
CA THR A 2 14.07 1.89 3.99
C THR A 2 13.39 1.25 5.21
N ARG A 3 13.64 1.79 6.41
CA ARG A 3 12.97 1.31 7.64
C ARG A 3 11.46 1.60 7.64
N GLN A 4 11.06 2.77 7.14
CA GLN A 4 9.64 3.11 6.97
C GLN A 4 8.97 2.21 5.93
N ASN A 5 9.66 1.83 4.85
CA ASN A 5 9.12 0.86 3.88
C ASN A 5 8.89 -0.52 4.53
N ALA A 6 9.81 -0.99 5.37
CA ALA A 6 9.63 -2.23 6.12
C ALA A 6 8.43 -2.15 7.09
N ASP A 7 8.28 -1.01 7.78
CA ASP A 7 7.13 -0.76 8.66
C ASP A 7 5.81 -0.71 7.88
N HIS A 8 5.77 -0.03 6.73
CA HIS A 8 4.60 0.04 5.85
C HIS A 8 4.22 -1.32 5.25
N ALA A 9 5.21 -2.12 4.84
CA ALA A 9 4.96 -3.47 4.35
C ALA A 9 4.38 -4.37 5.45
N THR A 10 4.86 -4.22 6.69
CA THR A 10 4.30 -4.93 7.86
C THR A 10 2.86 -4.51 8.15
N GLN A 11 2.55 -3.21 8.05
CA GLN A 11 1.18 -2.71 8.17
C GLN A 11 0.27 -3.25 7.06
N ALA A 12 0.74 -3.24 5.80
CA ALA A 12 0.01 -3.80 4.68
C ALA A 12 -0.29 -5.29 4.86
N LYS A 13 0.65 -6.06 5.43
CA LYS A 13 0.45 -7.46 5.79
C LYS A 13 -0.69 -7.63 6.80
N SER A 14 -0.74 -6.79 7.83
CA SER A 14 -1.84 -6.81 8.82
C SER A 14 -3.19 -6.51 8.17
N LEU A 15 -3.25 -5.50 7.29
CA LEU A 15 -4.47 -5.15 6.55
C LEU A 15 -4.93 -6.28 5.62
N MET A 16 -4.00 -7.01 5.01
CA MET A 16 -4.33 -8.20 4.21
C MET A 16 -4.90 -9.34 5.08
N ALA A 17 -4.39 -9.53 6.29
CA ALA A 17 -4.95 -10.49 7.23
C ALA A 17 -6.39 -10.14 7.64
N GLU A 18 -6.68 -8.86 7.90
CA GLU A 18 -8.05 -8.39 8.13
C GLU A 18 -8.94 -8.57 6.90
N THR A 19 -8.42 -8.24 5.71
CA THR A 19 -9.12 -8.43 4.43
C THR A 19 -9.53 -9.89 4.24
N LYS A 20 -8.64 -10.84 4.57
CA LYS A 20 -8.94 -12.28 4.52
C LYS A 20 -10.13 -12.65 5.43
N GLN A 21 -10.16 -12.13 6.66
CA GLN A 21 -11.30 -12.39 7.57
C GLN A 21 -12.61 -11.81 7.05
N ILE A 22 -12.58 -10.63 6.42
CA ILE A 22 -13.77 -10.02 5.80
C ILE A 22 -14.26 -10.90 4.64
N VAL A 23 -13.34 -11.38 3.81
CA VAL A 23 -13.65 -12.26 2.68
C VAL A 23 -14.28 -13.58 3.14
N GLU A 24 -13.77 -14.20 4.20
CA GLU A 24 -14.36 -15.41 4.80
C GLU A 24 -15.80 -15.16 5.30
N LYS A 25 -16.08 -13.98 5.88
CA LYS A 25 -17.44 -13.60 6.27
C LYS A 25 -18.36 -13.40 5.05
N VAL A 26 -17.85 -12.80 3.98
CA VAL A 26 -18.62 -12.62 2.74
C VAL A 26 -19.01 -13.97 2.14
N ASP A 27 -18.10 -14.94 2.12
CA ASP A 27 -18.41 -16.31 1.64
C ASP A 27 -19.54 -16.95 2.47
N ALA A 28 -19.46 -16.85 3.80
CA ALA A 28 -20.51 -17.33 4.69
C ALA A 28 -21.86 -16.63 4.44
N HIS A 29 -21.87 -15.31 4.24
CA HIS A 29 -23.09 -14.57 3.95
C HIS A 29 -23.70 -14.91 2.58
N MET A 30 -22.87 -15.18 1.57
CA MET A 30 -23.36 -15.64 0.26
C MET A 30 -24.03 -17.01 0.36
N ASN A 31 -23.46 -17.92 1.16
CA ASN A 31 -24.09 -19.23 1.43
C ASN A 31 -25.43 -19.08 2.17
N GLN A 32 -25.51 -18.19 3.16
CA GLN A 32 -26.77 -17.88 3.85
C GLN A 32 -27.81 -17.25 2.91
N MET A 33 -27.39 -16.38 2.01
CA MET A 33 -28.27 -15.76 1.01
C MET A 33 -28.82 -16.81 0.04
N ALA A 34 -28.00 -17.74 -0.43
CA ALA A 34 -28.44 -18.85 -1.27
C ALA A 34 -29.49 -19.72 -0.58
N GLN A 35 -29.28 -20.04 0.71
CA GLN A 35 -30.27 -20.78 1.51
C GLN A 35 -31.58 -20.00 1.66
N ALA A 36 -31.52 -18.70 1.97
CA ALA A 36 -32.71 -17.88 2.11
C ALA A 36 -33.52 -17.80 0.79
N MET A 37 -32.85 -17.71 -0.36
CA MET A 37 -33.52 -17.73 -1.68
C MET A 37 -34.19 -19.08 -1.96
N ALA A 38 -33.56 -20.19 -1.55
CA ALA A 38 -34.16 -21.52 -1.65
C ALA A 38 -35.42 -21.65 -0.77
N ASP A 39 -35.36 -21.13 0.46
CA ASP A 39 -36.49 -21.15 1.40
C ASP A 39 -37.66 -20.28 0.88
N VAL A 40 -37.37 -19.11 0.31
CA VAL A 40 -38.38 -18.25 -0.34
C VAL A 40 -39.00 -18.95 -1.54
N THR A 41 -38.20 -19.65 -2.35
CA THR A 41 -38.71 -20.43 -3.50
C THR A 41 -39.70 -21.49 -3.02
N LYS A 42 -39.31 -22.31 -2.04
CA LYS A 42 -40.16 -23.35 -1.45
C LYS A 42 -41.45 -22.79 -0.87
N THR A 43 -41.37 -21.71 -0.09
CA THR A 43 -42.54 -21.08 0.54
C THR A 43 -43.48 -20.49 -0.52
N SER A 44 -42.94 -19.95 -1.61
CA SER A 44 -43.73 -19.43 -2.73
C SER A 44 -44.45 -20.55 -3.48
N GLU A 45 -43.80 -21.70 -3.69
CA GLU A 45 -44.42 -22.89 -4.29
C GLU A 45 -45.56 -23.43 -3.42
N ASP A 46 -45.35 -23.52 -2.10
CA ASP A 46 -46.38 -23.97 -1.16
C ASP A 46 -47.57 -23.00 -1.11
N THR A 47 -47.30 -21.69 -1.16
CA THR A 47 -48.36 -20.67 -1.30
C THR A 47 -49.12 -20.86 -2.61
N GLY A 48 -48.44 -21.16 -3.71
CA GLY A 48 -49.06 -21.46 -5.00
C GLY A 48 -50.00 -22.67 -4.94
N LYS A 49 -49.64 -23.74 -4.20
CA LYS A 49 -50.52 -24.90 -3.96
C LYS A 49 -51.78 -24.50 -3.20
N ILE A 50 -51.65 -23.68 -2.15
CA ILE A 50 -52.78 -23.19 -1.35
C ILE A 50 -53.74 -22.37 -2.23
N ILE A 51 -53.22 -21.47 -3.07
CA ILE A 51 -54.04 -20.68 -3.99
C ILE A 51 -54.79 -21.55 -5.00
N LYS A 52 -54.17 -22.63 -5.51
CA LYS A 52 -54.87 -23.60 -6.36
C LYS A 52 -56.03 -24.28 -5.63
N THR A 53 -55.83 -24.70 -4.38
CA THR A 53 -56.92 -25.27 -3.56
C THR A 53 -58.04 -24.25 -3.32
N ILE A 54 -57.73 -22.96 -3.15
CA ILE A 54 -58.75 -21.91 -3.01
C ILE A 54 -59.56 -21.74 -4.30
N ASP A 55 -58.91 -21.77 -5.47
CA ASP A 55 -59.58 -21.74 -6.78
C ASP A 55 -60.51 -22.94 -6.98
N GLU A 56 -60.07 -24.14 -6.58
CA GLU A 56 -60.89 -25.36 -6.58
C GLU A 56 -62.12 -25.23 -5.66
N ILE A 57 -61.94 -24.69 -4.44
CA ILE A 57 -63.06 -24.44 -3.50
C ILE A 57 -64.04 -23.41 -4.08
N ALA A 58 -63.53 -22.34 -4.69
CA ALA A 58 -64.35 -21.32 -5.34
C ALA A 58 -65.17 -21.94 -6.50
N PHE A 59 -64.54 -22.80 -7.31
CA PHE A 59 -65.23 -23.51 -8.39
C PHE A 59 -66.32 -24.46 -7.88
N GLN A 60 -66.03 -25.25 -6.83
CA GLN A 60 -67.02 -26.13 -6.19
C GLN A 60 -68.19 -25.32 -5.59
N THR A 61 -67.90 -24.19 -4.95
CA THR A 61 -68.92 -23.29 -4.39
C THR A 61 -69.81 -22.71 -5.49
N ASN A 62 -69.22 -22.32 -6.62
CA ASN A 62 -69.95 -21.84 -7.79
C ASN A 62 -70.89 -22.92 -8.36
N LEU A 63 -70.45 -24.18 -8.42
CA LEU A 63 -71.29 -25.31 -8.85
C LEU A 63 -72.43 -25.60 -7.86
N LEU A 64 -72.16 -25.55 -6.55
CA LEU A 64 -73.18 -25.71 -5.51
C LEU A 64 -74.24 -24.61 -5.59
N ALA A 65 -73.82 -23.35 -5.78
CA ALA A 65 -74.71 -22.21 -5.94
C ALA A 65 -75.58 -22.34 -7.20
N LEU A 66 -75.01 -22.80 -8.31
CA LEU A 66 -75.76 -23.09 -9.53
C LEU A 66 -76.83 -24.17 -9.29
N ASN A 67 -76.48 -25.27 -8.62
CA ASN A 67 -77.44 -26.32 -8.29
C ASN A 67 -78.56 -25.80 -7.38
N ALA A 68 -78.24 -24.95 -6.41
CA ALA A 68 -79.23 -24.31 -5.54
C ALA A 68 -80.16 -23.36 -6.30
N ALA A 69 -79.64 -22.59 -7.26
CA ALA A 69 -80.45 -21.72 -8.12
C ALA A 69 -81.43 -22.55 -9.00
N VAL A 70 -80.97 -23.69 -9.52
CA VAL A 70 -81.82 -24.61 -10.30
C VAL A 70 -82.93 -25.21 -9.44
N GLU A 71 -82.60 -25.67 -8.22
CA GLU A 71 -83.62 -26.23 -7.33
C GLU A 71 -84.60 -25.15 -6.85
N ALA A 72 -84.14 -23.93 -6.56
CA ALA A 72 -84.99 -22.80 -6.23
C ALA A 72 -85.99 -22.47 -7.35
N ALA A 73 -85.55 -22.49 -8.61
CA ALA A 73 -86.43 -22.32 -9.77
C ALA A 73 -87.46 -23.45 -9.89
N ARG A 74 -87.11 -24.68 -9.48
CA ARG A 74 -88.01 -25.84 -9.50
C ARG A 74 -89.14 -25.74 -8.48
N VAL A 75 -88.92 -25.13 -7.31
CA VAL A 75 -89.96 -24.94 -6.27
C VAL A 75 -90.88 -23.73 -6.55
N GLY A 76 -90.63 -22.97 -7.63
CA GLY A 76 -91.47 -21.84 -8.04
C GLY A 76 -91.42 -20.66 -7.05
N GLU A 77 -92.58 -20.06 -6.73
CA GLU A 77 -92.65 -18.88 -5.87
C GLU A 77 -92.10 -19.10 -4.45
N ALA A 78 -92.22 -20.32 -3.91
CA ALA A 78 -91.67 -20.65 -2.59
C ALA A 78 -90.14 -20.61 -2.54
N GLY A 79 -89.47 -20.73 -3.69
CA GLY A 79 -88.02 -20.71 -3.83
C GLY A 79 -87.41 -19.32 -4.10
N ALA A 80 -88.22 -18.27 -4.27
CA ALA A 80 -87.75 -16.96 -4.71
C ALA A 80 -86.67 -16.35 -3.80
N GLY A 81 -86.81 -16.50 -2.46
CA GLY A 81 -85.79 -16.04 -1.51
C GLY A 81 -84.50 -16.85 -1.57
N PHE A 82 -84.58 -18.16 -1.81
CA PHE A 82 -83.41 -19.03 -1.97
C PHE A 82 -82.66 -18.76 -3.28
N ALA A 83 -83.37 -18.40 -4.36
CA ALA A 83 -82.75 -18.03 -5.63
C ALA A 83 -81.83 -16.80 -5.49
N VAL A 84 -82.26 -15.78 -4.76
CA VAL A 84 -81.45 -14.56 -4.52
C VAL A 84 -80.17 -14.89 -3.72
N VAL A 85 -80.29 -15.74 -2.70
CA VAL A 85 -79.11 -16.17 -1.92
C VAL A 85 -78.15 -17.00 -2.79
N ALA A 86 -78.68 -17.90 -3.63
CA ALA A 86 -77.87 -18.70 -4.54
C ALA A 86 -77.09 -17.83 -5.55
N ASP A 87 -77.72 -16.80 -6.12
CA ASP A 87 -77.04 -15.86 -7.02
C ASP A 87 -75.96 -15.03 -6.31
N GLU A 88 -76.19 -14.60 -5.06
CA GLU A 88 -75.17 -13.88 -4.28
C GLU A 88 -73.97 -14.77 -3.95
N VAL A 89 -74.21 -16.02 -3.53
CA VAL A 89 -73.14 -17.01 -3.28
C VAL A 89 -72.36 -17.31 -4.56
N ARG A 90 -73.05 -17.40 -5.70
CA ARG A 90 -72.42 -17.59 -7.01
C ARG A 90 -71.51 -16.42 -7.37
N ASN A 91 -71.98 -15.18 -7.20
CA ASN A 91 -71.18 -13.98 -7.45
C ASN A 91 -69.95 -13.92 -6.54
N LEU A 92 -70.09 -14.28 -5.26
CA LEU A 92 -68.97 -14.36 -4.32
C LEU A 92 -67.94 -15.40 -4.75
N ALA A 93 -68.39 -16.56 -5.23
CA ALA A 93 -67.51 -17.62 -5.72
C ALA A 93 -66.72 -17.20 -6.97
N ILE A 94 -67.35 -16.51 -7.92
CA ILE A 94 -66.67 -15.96 -9.11
C ILE A 94 -65.61 -14.94 -8.71
N ARG A 95 -65.95 -14.04 -7.78
CA ARG A 95 -64.98 -13.06 -7.24
C ARG A 95 -63.80 -13.72 -6.53
N ALA A 96 -64.05 -14.78 -5.77
CA ALA A 96 -63.00 -15.54 -5.10
C ALA A 96 -62.05 -16.22 -6.11
N ALA A 97 -62.59 -16.82 -7.18
CA ALA A 97 -61.79 -17.43 -8.25
C ALA A 97 -60.94 -16.37 -8.99
N GLU A 98 -61.49 -15.20 -9.28
CA GLU A 98 -60.74 -14.09 -9.89
C GLU A 98 -59.59 -13.62 -8.99
N ALA A 99 -59.84 -13.46 -7.69
CA ALA A 99 -58.81 -13.09 -6.71
C ALA A 99 -57.72 -14.17 -6.59
N ALA A 100 -58.10 -15.45 -6.58
CA ALA A 100 -57.17 -16.58 -6.56
C ALA A 100 -56.27 -16.56 -7.82
N LYS A 101 -56.86 -16.36 -9.00
CA LYS A 101 -56.11 -16.24 -10.26
C LYS A 101 -55.13 -15.07 -10.25
N ASN A 102 -55.56 -13.89 -9.82
CA ASN A 102 -54.68 -12.72 -9.71
C ASN A 102 -53.51 -12.97 -8.74
N THR A 103 -53.79 -13.63 -7.61
CA THR A 103 -52.76 -14.01 -6.64
C THR A 103 -51.78 -15.04 -7.22
N SER A 104 -52.27 -16.02 -8.00
CA SER A 104 -51.43 -17.00 -8.69
C SER A 104 -50.45 -16.32 -9.65
N VAL A 105 -50.91 -15.31 -10.41
CA VAL A 105 -50.04 -14.53 -11.31
C VAL A 105 -48.96 -13.78 -10.52
N LEU A 106 -49.29 -13.20 -9.36
CA LEU A 106 -48.30 -12.55 -8.50
C LEU A 106 -47.25 -13.55 -7.99
N ILE A 107 -47.67 -14.74 -7.55
CA ILE A 107 -46.76 -15.80 -7.10
C ILE A 107 -45.82 -16.25 -8.23
N GLU A 108 -46.34 -16.45 -9.44
CA GLU A 108 -45.52 -16.80 -10.60
C GLU A 108 -44.47 -15.72 -10.92
N ASN A 109 -44.86 -14.45 -10.83
CA ASN A 109 -43.93 -13.35 -11.02
C ASN A 109 -42.88 -13.30 -9.91
N THR A 110 -43.26 -13.51 -8.64
CA THR A 110 -42.32 -13.63 -7.52
C THR A 110 -41.32 -14.76 -7.73
N LEU A 111 -41.77 -15.94 -8.17
CA LEU A 111 -40.90 -17.08 -8.49
C LEU A 111 -39.89 -16.75 -9.60
N LYS A 112 -40.32 -16.03 -10.65
CA LYS A 112 -39.41 -15.56 -11.71
C LYS A 112 -38.35 -14.59 -11.16
N SER A 113 -38.77 -13.64 -10.32
CA SER A 113 -37.86 -12.68 -9.68
C SER A 113 -36.85 -13.35 -8.76
N VAL A 114 -37.29 -14.33 -7.94
CA VAL A 114 -36.40 -15.10 -7.06
C VAL A 114 -35.42 -15.95 -7.86
N LYS A 115 -35.86 -16.57 -8.96
CA LYS A 115 -34.97 -17.32 -9.86
C LYS A 115 -33.87 -16.44 -10.44
N ASN A 116 -34.22 -15.24 -10.89
CA ASN A 116 -33.24 -14.25 -11.36
C ASN A 116 -32.29 -13.83 -10.22
N GLY A 117 -32.82 -13.57 -9.03
CA GLY A 117 -32.03 -13.25 -7.84
C GLY A 117 -31.03 -14.35 -7.46
N ASN A 118 -31.44 -15.62 -7.59
CA ASN A 118 -30.57 -16.77 -7.34
C ASN A 118 -29.42 -16.84 -8.36
N GLU A 119 -29.70 -16.61 -9.64
CA GLU A 119 -28.66 -16.58 -10.68
C GLU A 119 -27.66 -15.44 -10.45
N LEU A 120 -28.15 -14.23 -10.15
CA LEU A 120 -27.30 -13.09 -9.80
C LEU A 120 -26.44 -13.37 -8.57
N THR A 121 -27.01 -14.01 -7.55
CA THR A 121 -26.29 -14.41 -6.33
C THR A 121 -25.19 -15.40 -6.66
N LYS A 122 -25.47 -16.39 -7.52
CA LYS A 122 -24.49 -17.38 -7.97
C LYS A 122 -23.33 -16.76 -8.74
N ILE A 123 -23.61 -15.89 -9.72
CA ILE A 123 -22.59 -15.16 -10.48
C ILE A 123 -21.74 -14.29 -9.54
N THR A 124 -22.39 -13.61 -8.59
CA THR A 124 -21.70 -12.80 -7.58
C THR A 124 -20.79 -13.64 -6.69
N HIS A 125 -21.26 -14.82 -6.27
CA HIS A 125 -20.47 -15.75 -5.46
C HIS A 125 -19.24 -16.28 -6.23
N GLU A 126 -19.38 -16.61 -7.52
CA GLU A 126 -18.25 -16.98 -8.39
C GLU A 126 -17.23 -15.84 -8.56
N ALA A 127 -17.71 -14.60 -8.77
CA ALA A 127 -16.83 -13.43 -8.84
C ALA A 127 -16.07 -13.19 -7.52
N PHE A 128 -16.73 -13.38 -6.38
CA PHE A 128 -16.07 -13.28 -5.07
C PHE A 128 -15.00 -14.35 -4.87
N LYS A 129 -15.22 -15.59 -5.34
CA LYS A 129 -14.17 -16.64 -5.31
C LYS A 129 -12.92 -16.20 -6.05
N GLY A 130 -13.07 -15.62 -7.24
CA GLY A 130 -11.94 -15.05 -7.98
C GLY A 130 -11.23 -13.92 -7.20
N ASN A 131 -12.00 -13.07 -6.52
CA ASN A 131 -11.44 -12.00 -5.67
C ASN A 131 -10.66 -12.57 -4.46
N VAL A 132 -11.12 -13.67 -3.86
CA VAL A 132 -10.41 -14.37 -2.78
C VAL A 132 -9.04 -14.81 -3.26
N GLU A 133 -8.97 -15.46 -4.43
CA GLU A 133 -7.70 -15.92 -5.00
C GLU A 133 -6.72 -14.77 -5.27
N ILE A 134 -7.22 -13.66 -5.81
CA ILE A 134 -6.40 -12.45 -6.04
C ILE A 134 -5.91 -11.87 -4.72
N SER A 135 -6.78 -11.77 -3.71
CA SER A 135 -6.42 -11.24 -2.38
C SER A 135 -5.32 -12.08 -1.71
N VAL A 136 -5.39 -13.42 -1.84
CA VAL A 136 -4.33 -14.32 -1.35
C VAL A 136 -3.01 -14.08 -2.07
N LYS A 137 -3.03 -13.91 -3.40
CA LYS A 137 -1.81 -13.59 -4.17
C LYS A 137 -1.20 -12.26 -3.75
N VAL A 138 -2.03 -11.22 -3.55
CA VAL A 138 -1.57 -9.91 -3.07
C VAL A 138 -0.96 -10.01 -1.67
N GLY A 139 -1.55 -10.80 -0.77
CA GLY A 139 -0.99 -11.09 0.54
C GLY A 139 0.41 -11.72 0.47
N ASN A 140 0.60 -12.71 -0.41
CA ASN A 140 1.92 -13.35 -0.61
C ASN A 140 2.97 -12.36 -1.13
N ILE A 141 2.60 -11.50 -2.09
CA ILE A 141 3.50 -10.46 -2.63
C ILE A 141 3.89 -9.47 -1.52
N ILE A 142 2.95 -9.07 -0.67
CA ILE A 142 3.23 -8.17 0.46
C ILE A 142 4.17 -8.84 1.47
N ASP A 143 4.03 -10.15 1.70
CA ASP A 143 4.94 -10.92 2.55
C ASP A 143 6.36 -10.93 2.00
N GLU A 144 6.52 -11.12 0.69
CA GLU A 144 7.82 -11.03 0.00
C GLU A 144 8.40 -9.61 0.08
N ILE A 145 7.60 -8.57 -0.15
CA ILE A 145 8.02 -7.16 -0.03
C ILE A 145 8.45 -6.84 1.40
N ALA A 146 7.73 -7.32 2.41
CA ALA A 146 8.07 -7.10 3.81
C ALA A 146 9.42 -7.75 4.16
N ALA A 147 9.63 -8.99 3.73
CA ALA A 147 10.90 -9.69 3.91
C ALA A 147 12.06 -8.96 3.21
N ALA A 148 11.90 -8.61 1.93
CA ALA A 148 12.91 -7.89 1.16
C ALA A 148 13.21 -6.50 1.73
N SER A 149 12.19 -5.76 2.16
CA SER A 149 12.36 -4.44 2.78
C SER A 149 13.11 -4.52 4.11
N GLN A 150 12.87 -5.58 4.89
CA GLN A 150 13.59 -5.83 6.13
C GLN A 150 15.06 -6.16 5.89
N GLU A 151 15.35 -7.00 4.89
CA GLU A 151 16.71 -7.33 4.46
C GLU A 151 17.46 -6.08 3.96
N GLN A 152 16.80 -5.26 3.13
CA GLN A 152 17.35 -3.98 2.69
C GLN A 152 17.63 -3.03 3.86
N ALA A 153 16.73 -2.95 4.85
CA ALA A 153 16.95 -2.11 6.03
C ALA A 153 18.18 -2.57 6.84
N GLN A 154 18.37 -3.88 6.98
CA GLN A 154 19.56 -4.46 7.61
C GLN A 154 20.83 -4.21 6.80
N GLY A 155 20.79 -4.41 5.48
CA GLY A 155 21.93 -4.15 4.59
C GLY A 155 22.37 -2.70 4.61
N ILE A 156 21.43 -1.76 4.58
CA ILE A 156 21.72 -0.32 4.70
C ILE A 156 22.30 0.03 6.08
N GLN A 157 21.89 -0.65 7.14
CA GLN A 157 22.49 -0.47 8.46
C GLN A 157 23.96 -0.90 8.47
N GLN A 158 24.30 -2.03 7.83
CA GLN A 158 25.69 -2.47 7.69
C GLN A 158 26.52 -1.51 6.84
N ILE A 159 25.97 -1.03 5.72
CA ILE A 159 26.64 -0.02 4.88
C ILE A 159 26.93 1.25 5.68
N ASN A 160 25.99 1.74 6.49
CA ASN A 160 26.22 2.92 7.33
C ASN A 160 27.37 2.72 8.33
N ILE A 161 27.49 1.52 8.92
CA ILE A 161 28.60 1.18 9.81
C ILE A 161 29.92 1.22 9.04
N ALA A 162 29.99 0.53 7.90
CA ALA A 162 31.19 0.48 7.05
C ALA A 162 31.61 1.88 6.58
N VAL A 163 30.67 2.73 6.16
CA VAL A 163 30.95 4.12 5.75
C VAL A 163 31.47 4.95 6.93
N SER A 164 30.93 4.77 8.14
CA SER A 164 31.43 5.46 9.34
C SER A 164 32.85 5.01 9.71
N GLU A 165 33.18 3.73 9.53
CA GLU A 165 34.55 3.24 9.72
C GLU A 165 35.51 3.79 8.64
N MET A 166 35.06 3.82 7.38
CA MET A 166 35.83 4.38 6.27
C MET A 166 36.12 5.87 6.47
N ASP A 167 35.16 6.63 7.01
CA ASP A 167 35.36 8.03 7.39
C ASP A 167 36.44 8.18 8.47
N LYS A 168 36.42 7.33 9.52
CA LYS A 168 37.48 7.32 10.55
C LYS A 168 38.87 7.04 9.97
N VAL A 169 38.98 6.05 9.09
CA VAL A 169 40.26 5.71 8.43
C VAL A 169 40.71 6.84 7.51
N THR A 170 39.79 7.48 6.79
CA THR A 170 40.09 8.63 5.92
C THR A 170 40.60 9.82 6.75
N GLN A 171 39.97 10.12 7.88
CA GLN A 171 40.42 11.16 8.81
C GLN A 171 41.79 10.84 9.43
N ALA A 172 42.03 9.59 9.83
CA ALA A 172 43.33 9.15 10.33
C ALA A 172 44.42 9.26 9.25
N THR A 173 44.09 8.91 8.01
CA THR A 173 45.01 9.02 6.86
C THR A 173 45.37 10.48 6.59
N ALA A 174 44.39 11.38 6.66
CA ALA A 174 44.63 12.82 6.52
C ALA A 174 45.51 13.37 7.64
N ALA A 175 45.25 12.98 8.91
CA ALA A 175 46.07 13.38 10.05
C ALA A 175 47.52 12.86 9.93
N ASN A 176 47.71 11.59 9.55
CA ASN A 176 49.04 11.00 9.34
C ASN A 176 49.79 11.70 8.20
N ALA A 177 49.09 12.12 7.14
CA ALA A 177 49.70 12.88 6.05
C ALA A 177 50.14 14.28 6.50
N GLU A 178 49.36 14.94 7.36
CA GLU A 178 49.70 16.24 7.95
C GLU A 178 50.91 16.13 8.90
N GLU A 179 50.96 15.08 9.72
CA GLU A 179 52.11 14.77 10.58
C GLU A 179 53.36 14.45 9.75
N SER A 180 53.22 13.63 8.70
CA SER A 180 54.33 13.28 7.80
C SER A 180 54.87 14.50 7.05
N ALA A 181 54.00 15.40 6.60
CA ALA A 181 54.41 16.67 5.98
C ALA A 181 55.20 17.54 6.96
N SER A 182 54.72 17.64 8.21
CA SER A 182 55.41 18.38 9.28
C SER A 182 56.79 17.79 9.58
N ALA A 183 56.90 16.47 9.68
CA ALA A 183 58.17 15.77 9.88
C ALA A 183 59.14 15.97 8.70
N ALA A 184 58.63 15.98 7.46
CA ALA A 184 59.42 16.26 6.27
C ALA A 184 59.96 17.71 6.26
N GLU A 185 59.16 18.68 6.70
CA GLU A 185 59.61 20.07 6.87
C GLU A 185 60.72 20.20 7.92
N GLU A 186 60.59 19.53 9.07
CA GLU A 186 61.60 19.52 10.13
C GLU A 186 62.91 18.86 9.66
N MET A 187 62.82 17.71 8.98
CA MET A 187 63.97 17.02 8.42
C MET A 187 64.70 17.86 7.37
N ASN A 188 63.95 18.58 6.52
CA ASN A 188 64.52 19.52 5.56
C ASN A 188 65.24 20.69 6.25
N ALA A 189 64.68 21.22 7.34
CA ALA A 189 65.31 22.27 8.14
C ALA A 189 66.63 21.79 8.79
N GLN A 190 66.65 20.58 9.37
CA GLN A 190 67.85 19.97 9.94
C GLN A 190 68.93 19.71 8.88
N ALA A 191 68.54 19.22 7.70
CA ALA A 191 69.47 19.06 6.57
C ALA A 191 70.10 20.40 6.14
N GLY A 192 69.30 21.47 6.12
CA GLY A 192 69.79 22.84 5.89
C GLY A 192 70.80 23.29 6.94
N GLN A 193 70.52 23.05 8.23
CA GLN A 193 71.45 23.37 9.33
C GLN A 193 72.75 22.59 9.23
N MET A 194 72.70 21.28 8.96
CA MET A 194 73.91 20.47 8.76
C MET A 194 74.76 21.00 7.61
N LYS A 195 74.14 21.43 6.50
CA LYS A 195 74.85 22.01 5.37
C LYS A 195 75.61 23.29 5.74
N GLU A 196 75.00 24.16 6.56
CA GLU A 196 75.68 25.36 7.06
C GLU A 196 76.84 25.02 8.02
N VAL A 197 76.67 24.03 8.91
CA VAL A 197 77.74 23.55 9.79
C VAL A 197 78.91 22.99 8.99
N VAL A 198 78.64 22.18 7.96
CA VAL A 198 79.68 21.65 7.06
C VAL A 198 80.37 22.79 6.31
N ARG A 199 79.63 23.81 5.83
CA ARG A 199 80.22 24.98 5.17
C ARG A 199 81.17 25.73 6.10
N GLY A 200 80.75 25.99 7.34
CA GLY A 200 81.60 26.63 8.35
C GLY A 200 82.85 25.81 8.69
N LEU A 201 82.73 24.48 8.80
CA LEU A 201 83.87 23.59 8.98
C LEU A 201 84.84 23.65 7.80
N VAL A 202 84.36 23.68 6.56
CA VAL A 202 85.20 23.83 5.37
C VAL A 202 85.90 25.19 5.34
N GLU A 203 85.23 26.27 5.77
CA GLU A 203 85.86 27.60 5.89
C GLU A 203 86.98 27.61 6.95
N VAL A 204 86.77 26.95 8.10
CA VAL A 204 87.75 26.88 9.20
C VAL A 204 88.93 25.98 8.87
N VAL A 205 88.67 24.79 8.30
CA VAL A 205 89.72 23.82 7.91
C VAL A 205 90.42 24.25 6.61
N GLY A 206 89.73 24.99 5.75
CA GLY A 206 90.24 25.54 4.49
C GLY A 206 90.92 26.91 4.60
N GLY A 207 91.22 27.40 5.80
CA GLY A 207 91.84 28.72 5.99
C GLY A 207 93.14 28.91 5.19
N ALA A 208 93.16 29.98 4.37
CA ALA A 208 94.32 30.65 3.73
C ALA A 208 94.76 30.21 2.31
N PHE A 209 93.95 30.56 1.32
CA PHE A 209 94.42 31.33 0.13
C PHE A 209 93.34 32.40 -0.11
N ASN A 210 93.53 33.68 0.21
CA ASN A 210 94.35 34.58 -0.59
C ASN A 210 94.64 35.89 0.16
N GLY A 211 95.84 36.42 -0.04
CA GLY A 211 96.31 37.65 0.59
C GLY A 211 95.58 38.91 0.09
N ASN A 212 95.50 39.87 1.01
CA ASN A 212 95.33 41.32 0.84
C ASN A 212 94.19 41.85 -0.04
N GLY A 213 93.29 42.59 0.60
CA GLY A 213 92.46 43.58 -0.10
C GLY A 213 91.28 44.09 0.72
N ALA A 214 91.57 45.03 1.62
CA ALA A 214 90.69 45.99 2.28
C ALA A 214 89.20 46.02 1.87
N GLY A 215 88.32 46.01 2.89
CA GLY A 215 87.04 46.71 2.78
C GLY A 215 85.88 46.13 3.58
N CYS A 216 85.54 46.84 4.65
CA CYS A 216 84.21 46.89 5.27
C CYS A 216 83.82 45.78 6.27
N VAL A 217 84.15 46.04 7.54
CA VAL A 217 83.31 45.61 8.67
C VAL A 217 82.27 46.71 8.91
N SER A 218 80.98 46.42 8.71
CA SER A 218 79.88 47.00 9.48
C SER A 218 78.52 46.56 8.90
N LYS A 219 77.81 45.69 9.62
CA LYS A 219 76.54 46.01 10.32
C LYS A 219 75.59 44.81 10.33
N VAL A 220 75.42 44.24 11.52
CA VAL A 220 74.27 43.43 11.89
C VAL A 220 73.05 44.35 11.95
N MET A 221 72.03 44.05 11.14
CA MET A 221 70.60 44.43 11.29
C MET A 221 69.90 43.81 10.08
N GLY A 222 69.11 42.75 10.21
CA GLY A 222 67.81 42.79 10.88
C GLY A 222 66.74 42.96 9.80
N GLY A 223 66.10 41.86 9.41
CA GLY A 223 65.00 41.84 8.44
C GLY A 223 65.29 40.87 7.30
N HIS A 224 64.43 39.86 7.17
CA HIS A 224 64.09 39.05 5.98
C HIS A 224 63.43 37.69 6.35
N ALA A 225 62.98 37.51 7.60
CA ALA A 225 62.10 36.39 7.97
C ALA A 225 60.59 36.64 7.70
N GLY A 226 60.22 37.77 7.07
CA GLY A 226 58.83 38.23 6.97
C GLY A 226 58.14 38.00 5.62
N ALA A 227 58.85 37.69 4.54
CA ALA A 227 58.27 37.74 3.18
C ALA A 227 57.78 36.38 2.66
N VAL A 228 58.30 35.25 3.14
CA VAL A 228 57.86 33.91 2.67
C VAL A 228 56.66 33.39 3.47
N LYS A 229 56.43 33.89 4.69
CA LYS A 229 55.22 33.54 5.49
C LYS A 229 53.90 34.04 4.90
N LYS A 230 53.92 35.00 3.95
CA LYS A 230 52.69 35.67 3.48
C LYS A 230 52.09 35.11 2.19
N SER A 231 52.83 34.38 1.35
CA SER A 231 52.28 33.86 0.08
C SER A 231 51.71 32.45 0.18
N ILE A 232 52.13 31.62 1.14
CA ILE A 232 51.65 30.22 1.24
C ILE A 232 50.48 30.09 2.23
N VAL A 233 50.46 30.88 3.31
CA VAL A 233 49.31 30.98 4.23
C VAL A 233 48.08 31.58 3.53
N ALA A 234 48.28 32.41 2.50
CA ALA A 234 47.20 32.95 1.68
C ALA A 234 46.60 31.91 0.72
N ALA A 235 47.39 30.93 0.25
CA ALA A 235 46.90 29.86 -0.64
C ALA A 235 46.15 28.75 0.12
N MET A 236 46.49 28.49 1.40
CA MET A 236 45.80 27.48 2.21
C MET A 236 44.55 28.01 2.93
N LYS A 237 44.45 29.32 3.21
CA LYS A 237 43.24 29.92 3.81
C LYS A 237 42.08 30.09 2.81
N ALA A 238 42.31 29.81 1.53
CA ALA A 238 41.29 29.85 0.47
C ALA A 238 40.51 28.53 0.30
N ALA A 239 40.93 27.43 0.95
CA ALA A 239 40.15 26.19 1.00
C ALA A 239 39.09 26.27 2.12
N LYS A 240 38.12 27.16 1.94
CA LYS A 240 36.92 27.25 2.79
C LYS A 240 36.17 25.92 2.65
N LYS A 241 35.90 25.24 3.79
CA LYS A 241 35.02 24.05 3.87
C LYS A 241 33.84 24.20 2.90
N PRO A 242 33.50 23.20 2.07
CA PRO A 242 32.28 23.28 1.30
C PRO A 242 31.13 23.39 2.31
N LYS A 243 30.40 24.51 2.25
CA LYS A 243 29.09 24.58 2.90
C LYS A 243 28.25 23.50 2.23
N VAL A 244 27.83 22.50 2.98
CA VAL A 244 26.71 21.65 2.58
C VAL A 244 25.50 22.57 2.56
N ASP A 245 25.19 23.08 1.37
CA ASP A 245 23.95 23.80 1.14
C ASP A 245 22.83 22.77 1.25
N ARG A 246 22.01 22.88 2.29
CA ARG A 246 20.86 22.00 2.53
C ARG A 246 19.67 22.36 1.65
N ASN A 247 19.90 23.11 0.58
CA ASN A 247 18.87 23.46 -0.39
C ASN A 247 18.91 22.53 -1.60
N LEU A 248 17.93 21.62 -1.58
CA LEU A 248 17.11 21.22 -2.72
C LEU A 248 17.86 20.88 -4.02
N ILE A 249 17.97 19.57 -4.27
CA ILE A 249 17.94 19.06 -5.64
C ILE A 249 16.65 19.62 -6.28
N PRO A 250 16.71 20.41 -7.36
CA PRO A 250 15.50 20.73 -8.10
C PRO A 250 15.11 19.45 -8.83
N MET A 251 14.25 18.64 -8.19
CA MET A 251 13.55 17.59 -8.91
C MET A 251 12.72 18.28 -10.00
N LYS A 252 13.12 18.11 -11.27
CA LYS A 252 12.20 18.34 -12.37
C LYS A 252 11.16 17.22 -12.31
N GLU A 253 9.91 17.58 -12.06
CA GLU A 253 8.77 16.68 -12.28
C GLU A 253 8.80 16.23 -13.74
N GLY A 254 9.24 14.99 -14.00
CA GLY A 254 9.23 14.44 -15.36
C GLY A 254 10.11 13.23 -15.67
N GLU A 255 11.08 12.83 -14.82
CA GLU A 255 12.06 11.78 -15.20
C GLU A 255 11.71 10.33 -14.76
N PHE A 256 10.45 10.03 -14.45
CA PHE A 256 9.99 8.64 -14.22
C PHE A 256 8.72 8.30 -15.00
N GLN A 257 8.70 8.56 -16.31
CA GLN A 257 7.67 8.04 -17.21
C GLN A 257 8.10 6.78 -17.98
N ASP A 258 9.36 6.35 -17.89
CA ASP A 258 9.82 5.09 -18.49
C ASP A 258 10.64 4.28 -17.48
N PHE A 259 9.97 3.73 -16.47
CA PHE A 259 10.36 2.49 -15.75
C PHE A 259 9.15 1.91 -15.02
#